data_AF-A0A8E2AK15-F1
#
_entry.id   AF-A0A8E2AK15-F1
#
_cell.length_a   1.000
_cell.length_b   1.000
_cell.length_c   1.000
_cell.angle_alpha   90.00
_cell.angle_beta   90.00
_cell.angle_gamma   90.00
#
_symmetry.space_group_name_H-M   'P 1'
#
loop_
_entity.id
_entity.type
_entity.pdbx_description
1 polymer ?
#
loop_
_entity_poly.entity_id
_entity_poly.type
_entity_poly.pdbx_seq_one_letter_code
_entity_poly.pdbx_strand_id
1 'polypeptide(L)'
;MSAEVGHHFANPTNHFWRCLFGSGLTDHLLPPTEDYSLPEKYNLGLTNLVERPSAQEAELANSEFAGGVPVLLQKIARYRPRVVCFIGKGIWAEFQPTTMRRKVTKTRAPDFAYGIQPYKIVHRVKETSVKETLFFVMPSTSGRVVSHQLPQKTALMKTLGERVEDLKQGTFNTASMTVIAVPE
;
A
#
# COMPACT_ATOMS: atom_id res chain seq x y z
N MET A 1 -5.04 19.88 -5.09
CA MET A 1 -5.41 19.89 -3.65
C MET A 1 -4.38 19.19 -2.76
N SER A 2 -4.22 17.86 -2.72
CA SER A 2 -3.14 17.26 -1.88
C SER A 2 -1.74 17.70 -2.30
N ALA A 3 -1.48 17.76 -3.60
CA ALA A 3 -0.23 18.28 -4.15
C ALA A 3 -0.06 19.81 -4.07
N GLU A 4 -1.17 20.56 -3.88
CA GLU A 4 -1.13 22.03 -3.70
C GLU A 4 -0.92 22.40 -2.23
N VAL A 5 -1.49 21.59 -1.33
CA VAL A 5 -1.44 21.77 0.12
C VAL A 5 -0.18 21.12 0.73
N GLY A 6 0.51 20.25 -0.02
CA GLY A 6 1.75 19.60 0.42
C GLY A 6 1.55 18.45 1.42
N HIS A 7 0.32 17.96 1.57
CA HIS A 7 -0.04 16.94 2.55
C HIS A 7 -0.80 15.76 1.92
N HIS A 8 -0.47 14.56 2.37
CA HIS A 8 -1.09 13.33 1.87
C HIS A 8 -2.60 13.30 2.18
N PHE A 9 -3.38 12.93 1.16
CA PHE A 9 -4.84 12.77 1.26
C PHE A 9 -5.60 14.00 1.80
N ALA A 10 -5.06 15.21 1.64
CA ALA A 10 -5.65 16.45 2.15
C ALA A 10 -7.03 16.86 1.58
N ASN A 11 -7.55 16.19 0.56
CA ASN A 11 -8.88 16.50 0.04
C ASN A 11 -9.98 16.16 1.08
N PRO A 12 -10.89 17.07 1.45
CA PRO A 12 -11.93 16.81 2.46
C PRO A 12 -12.87 15.64 2.15
N THR A 13 -13.00 15.29 0.87
CA THR A 13 -13.80 14.14 0.42
C THR A 13 -13.02 12.83 0.50
N ASN A 14 -11.71 12.85 0.74
CA ASN A 14 -10.91 11.66 0.88
C ASN A 14 -11.16 10.99 2.24
N HIS A 15 -11.40 9.69 2.22
CA HIS A 15 -11.73 8.91 3.41
C HIS A 15 -10.50 8.44 4.19
N PHE A 16 -9.27 8.64 3.71
CA PHE A 16 -8.05 8.06 4.29
C PHE A 16 -7.93 8.30 5.79
N TRP A 17 -7.95 9.56 6.23
CA TRP A 17 -7.80 9.92 7.64
C TRP A 17 -8.92 9.36 8.53
N ARG A 18 -10.16 9.36 8.00
CA ARG A 18 -11.31 8.77 8.70
C ARG A 18 -11.22 7.24 8.78
N CYS A 19 -10.72 6.59 7.73
CA CYS A 19 -10.48 5.15 7.73
C CYS A 19 -9.34 4.78 8.70
N LEU A 20 -8.28 5.58 8.75
CA LEU A 20 -7.10 5.34 9.58
C LEU A 20 -7.45 5.40 11.07
N PHE A 21 -8.22 6.41 11.46
CA PHE A 21 -8.76 6.49 12.82
C PHE A 21 -9.80 5.39 13.07
N GLY A 22 -10.77 5.22 12.16
CA GLY A 22 -11.83 4.22 12.34
C GLY A 22 -11.34 2.77 12.35
N SER A 23 -10.15 2.48 11.82
CA SER A 23 -9.52 1.16 11.89
C SER A 23 -8.79 0.91 13.21
N GLY A 24 -8.59 1.95 14.03
CA GLY A 24 -7.79 1.90 15.25
C GLY A 24 -6.27 1.91 14.99
N LEU A 25 -5.82 2.28 13.79
CA LEU A 25 -4.38 2.43 13.50
C LEU A 25 -3.82 3.74 14.08
N THR A 26 -4.70 4.72 14.32
CA THR A 26 -4.42 5.90 15.12
C THR A 26 -5.43 5.98 16.26
N ASP A 27 -5.02 6.56 17.38
CA ASP A 27 -5.81 6.73 18.61
C ASP A 27 -6.80 7.91 18.52
N HIS A 28 -6.59 8.84 17.59
CA HIS A 28 -7.51 9.94 17.27
C HIS A 28 -7.53 10.24 15.77
N LEU A 29 -8.47 11.09 15.35
CA LEU A 29 -8.55 11.56 13.97
C LEU A 29 -7.50 12.64 13.73
N LEU A 30 -6.44 12.29 12.99
CA LEU A 30 -5.40 13.22 12.58
C LEU A 30 -5.86 14.09 11.39
N PRO A 31 -5.51 15.39 11.38
CA PRO A 31 -5.63 16.19 10.17
C PRO A 31 -4.52 15.84 9.17
N PRO A 32 -4.72 16.10 7.86
CA PRO A 32 -3.69 15.89 6.84
C PRO A 32 -2.36 16.58 7.14
N THR A 33 -2.41 17.72 7.83
CA THR A 33 -1.23 18.50 8.22
C THR A 33 -0.30 17.77 9.18
N GLU A 34 -0.75 16.68 9.82
CA GLU A 34 0.05 15.88 10.76
C GLU A 34 0.61 14.59 10.13
N ASP A 35 0.59 14.48 8.80
CA ASP A 35 1.10 13.30 8.09
C ASP A 35 2.57 12.97 8.38
N TYR A 36 3.41 13.99 8.59
CA TYR A 36 4.80 13.83 8.98
C TYR A 36 4.99 13.13 10.34
N SER A 37 3.98 13.14 11.21
CA SER A 37 4.06 12.53 12.54
C SER A 37 3.81 11.02 12.55
N LEU A 38 3.24 10.48 11.46
CA LEU A 38 2.86 9.08 11.33
C LEU A 38 4.01 8.09 11.57
N PRO A 39 5.24 8.30 11.05
CA PRO A 39 6.33 7.36 11.25
C PRO A 39 6.74 7.25 12.72
N GLU A 40 6.84 8.38 13.41
CA GLU A 40 7.30 8.43 14.80
C GLU A 40 6.22 7.93 15.77
N LYS A 41 4.98 8.43 15.64
CA LYS A 41 3.90 8.13 16.59
C LYS A 41 3.26 6.76 16.37
N TYR A 42 3.16 6.31 15.12
CA TYR A 42 2.36 5.12 14.76
C TYR A 42 3.14 4.07 13.95
N ASN A 43 4.41 4.32 13.63
CA ASN A 43 5.21 3.46 12.75
C ASN A 43 4.54 3.24 11.37
N LEU A 44 3.92 4.29 10.84
CA LEU A 44 3.26 4.31 9.54
C LEU A 44 3.97 5.29 8.60
N GLY A 45 4.30 4.83 7.39
CA GLY A 45 4.89 5.67 6.35
C GLY A 45 3.92 5.90 5.20
N LEU A 46 4.00 7.07 4.56
CA LEU A 46 3.26 7.41 3.35
C LEU A 46 4.22 7.66 2.20
N THR A 47 3.87 7.18 1.01
CA THR A 47 4.62 7.46 -0.22
C THR A 47 3.70 7.30 -1.42
N ASN A 48 4.06 7.94 -2.54
CA ASN A 48 3.35 7.80 -3.81
C ASN A 48 4.18 6.96 -4.78
N LEU A 49 3.50 6.20 -5.65
CA LEU A 49 4.16 5.47 -6.73
C LEU A 49 4.67 6.45 -7.81
N VAL A 50 3.90 7.50 -8.11
CA VAL A 50 4.26 8.56 -9.04
C VAL A 50 4.38 9.87 -8.25
N GLU A 51 5.51 10.56 -8.38
CA GLU A 51 5.79 11.80 -7.63
C GLU A 51 5.09 13.03 -8.23
N ARG A 52 4.73 12.97 -9.53
CA ARG A 52 4.08 14.08 -10.22
C ARG A 52 2.71 14.37 -9.58
N PRO A 53 2.43 15.64 -9.23
CA PRO A 53 1.07 16.10 -8.95
C PRO A 53 0.11 15.75 -10.10
N SER A 54 -0.90 14.94 -9.82
CA SER A 54 -2.06 14.79 -10.70
C SER A 54 -3.33 15.14 -9.93
N ALA A 55 -4.33 15.70 -10.63
CA ALA A 55 -5.62 15.95 -10.01
C ALA A 55 -6.37 14.62 -9.82
N GLN A 56 -6.06 13.61 -10.64
CA GLN A 56 -6.65 12.28 -10.59
C GLN A 56 -5.63 11.17 -10.90
N GLU A 57 -5.86 9.99 -10.33
CA GLU A 57 -5.10 8.78 -10.64
C GLU A 57 -5.23 8.38 -12.12
N ALA A 58 -6.39 8.67 -12.74
CA ALA A 58 -6.67 8.40 -14.16
C ALA A 58 -5.93 9.32 -15.15
N GLU A 59 -5.27 10.37 -14.67
CA GLU A 59 -4.47 11.29 -15.50
C GLU A 59 -3.01 10.86 -15.63
N LEU A 60 -2.61 9.78 -14.95
CA LEU A 60 -1.26 9.25 -14.98
C LEU A 60 -1.15 8.20 -16.09
N ALA A 61 -0.18 8.36 -16.98
CA ALA A 61 0.06 7.37 -18.02
C ALA A 61 0.65 6.09 -17.41
N ASN A 62 0.36 4.91 -18.01
CA ASN A 62 0.93 3.63 -17.57
C ASN A 62 2.46 3.65 -17.53
N SER A 63 3.10 4.44 -18.40
CA SER A 63 4.55 4.65 -18.40
C SER A 63 5.05 5.38 -17.15
N GLU A 64 4.27 6.31 -16.59
CA GLU A 64 4.62 7.01 -15.34
C GLU A 64 4.57 6.06 -14.15
N PHE A 65 3.53 5.21 -14.08
CA PHE A 65 3.46 4.16 -13.06
C PHE A 65 4.60 3.17 -13.18
N ALA A 66 4.90 2.69 -14.38
CA ALA A 66 6.01 1.77 -14.63
C ALA A 66 7.37 2.38 -14.22
N GLY A 67 7.58 3.67 -14.46
CA GLY A 67 8.78 4.40 -14.02
C GLY A 67 8.88 4.57 -12.50
N GLY A 68 7.75 4.59 -11.79
CA GLY A 68 7.70 4.68 -10.33
C GLY A 68 8.02 3.37 -9.60
N VAL A 69 7.78 2.21 -10.24
CA VAL A 69 7.95 0.90 -9.60
C VAL A 69 9.39 0.67 -9.09
N PRO A 70 10.46 0.92 -9.86
CA PRO A 70 11.83 0.80 -9.36
C PRO A 70 12.10 1.65 -8.11
N VAL A 71 11.61 2.90 -8.09
CA VAL A 71 11.78 3.82 -6.96
C VAL A 71 11.06 3.30 -5.72
N LEU A 72 9.84 2.78 -5.87
CA LEU A 72 9.11 2.15 -4.77
C LEU A 72 9.86 0.91 -4.24
N LEU A 73 10.38 0.06 -5.13
CA LEU A 73 11.16 -1.13 -4.73
C LEU A 73 12.42 -0.75 -3.95
N GLN A 74 13.14 0.30 -4.37
CA GLN A 74 14.29 0.83 -3.62
C GLN A 74 13.89 1.34 -2.23
N LYS A 75 12.77 2.05 -2.11
CA LYS A 75 12.22 2.48 -0.81
C LYS A 75 11.89 1.25 0.06
N ILE A 76 11.28 0.21 -0.50
CA ILE A 76 10.96 -1.02 0.24
C ILE A 76 12.24 -1.73 0.71
N ALA A 77 13.27 -1.85 -0.14
CA ALA A 77 14.54 -2.45 0.24
C ALA A 77 15.25 -1.66 1.36
N ARG A 78 15.16 -0.33 1.31
CA ARG A 78 15.77 0.57 2.30
C ARG A 78 15.04 0.53 3.64
N TYR A 79 13.72 0.76 3.64
CA TYR A 79 12.93 0.95 4.85
C TYR A 79 12.33 -0.35 5.41
N ARG A 80 12.23 -1.39 4.59
CA ARG A 80 11.77 -2.75 4.94
C ARG A 80 10.48 -2.76 5.78
N PRO A 81 9.40 -2.10 5.30
CA PRO A 81 8.12 -2.13 6.02
C PRO A 81 7.57 -3.56 6.06
N ARG A 82 6.83 -3.91 7.12
CA ARG A 82 6.21 -5.25 7.21
C ARG A 82 5.19 -5.51 6.10
N VAL A 83 4.42 -4.47 5.79
CA VAL A 83 3.35 -4.48 4.79
C VAL A 83 3.42 -3.18 4.01
N VAL A 84 3.29 -3.28 2.69
CA VAL A 84 3.02 -2.13 1.81
C VAL A 84 1.55 -2.20 1.40
N CYS A 85 0.78 -1.18 1.78
CA CYS A 85 -0.63 -1.08 1.43
C CYS A 85 -0.81 -0.20 0.18
N PHE A 86 -1.32 -0.80 -0.89
CA PHE A 86 -1.77 -0.08 -2.08
C PHE A 86 -3.19 0.43 -1.88
N ILE A 87 -3.33 1.76 -1.83
CA ILE A 87 -4.62 2.44 -1.73
C ILE A 87 -5.14 2.69 -3.15
N GLY A 88 -5.74 1.65 -3.74
CA GLY A 88 -6.19 1.65 -5.12
C GLY A 88 -5.78 0.36 -5.84
N LYS A 89 -6.77 -0.33 -6.42
CA LYS A 89 -6.54 -1.52 -7.25
C LYS A 89 -5.73 -1.19 -8.51
N GLY A 90 -5.89 0.01 -9.07
CA GLY A 90 -5.16 0.47 -10.26
C GLY A 90 -3.65 0.50 -10.01
N ILE A 91 -3.22 1.15 -8.93
CA ILE A 91 -1.80 1.18 -8.51
C ILE A 91 -1.21 -0.22 -8.35
N TRP A 92 -1.94 -1.13 -7.69
CA TRP A 92 -1.51 -2.52 -7.56
C TRP A 92 -1.39 -3.21 -8.93
N ALA A 93 -2.36 -2.99 -9.81
CA ALA A 93 -2.37 -3.56 -11.15
C ALA A 93 -1.29 -3.01 -12.07
N GLU A 94 -0.62 -1.90 -11.76
CA GLU A 94 0.57 -1.44 -12.49
C GLU A 94 1.87 -1.97 -11.86
N PHE A 95 1.91 -2.03 -10.53
CA PHE A 95 3.03 -2.62 -9.80
C PHE A 95 3.20 -4.13 -10.10
N GLN A 96 2.10 -4.88 -10.10
CA GLN A 96 2.08 -6.33 -10.27
C GLN A 96 2.64 -6.78 -11.65
N PRO A 97 2.15 -6.31 -12.81
CA PRO A 97 2.67 -6.71 -14.11
C PRO A 97 4.13 -6.32 -14.34
N THR A 98 4.55 -5.18 -13.78
CA THR A 98 5.94 -4.70 -13.93
C THR A 98 6.91 -5.59 -13.16
N THR A 99 6.51 -6.04 -11.97
CA THR A 99 7.34 -6.90 -11.11
C THR A 99 7.27 -8.39 -11.47
N MET A 100 6.23 -8.83 -12.18
CA MET A 100 5.94 -10.25 -12.44
C MET A 100 6.12 -10.65 -13.91
N ARG A 101 7.03 -10.01 -14.65
CA ARG A 101 7.30 -10.25 -16.08
C ARG A 101 7.89 -11.65 -16.43
N ARG A 102 7.45 -12.73 -15.79
CA ARG A 102 7.79 -14.13 -16.13
C ARG A 102 6.56 -14.86 -16.68
N LYS A 103 6.71 -15.47 -17.86
CA LYS A 103 5.73 -16.22 -18.68
C LYS A 103 4.45 -16.61 -17.92
N VAL A 104 3.41 -15.78 -18.03
CA VAL A 104 2.05 -16.20 -17.69
C VAL A 104 1.67 -17.28 -18.70
N THR A 105 1.74 -18.54 -18.27
CA THR A 105 0.99 -19.62 -18.92
C THR A 105 -0.50 -19.25 -18.91
N LYS A 106 -1.24 -19.56 -19.98
CA LYS A 106 -2.68 -19.30 -20.20
C LYS A 106 -3.62 -19.98 -19.17
N THR A 107 -3.35 -19.82 -17.88
CA THR A 107 -4.28 -20.13 -16.80
C THR A 107 -4.88 -18.82 -16.33
N ARG A 108 -6.22 -18.77 -16.35
CA ARG A 108 -7.03 -17.64 -15.88
C ARG A 108 -6.50 -17.20 -14.50
N ALA A 109 -6.02 -15.95 -14.40
CA ALA A 109 -5.63 -15.41 -13.10
C ALA A 109 -6.82 -15.53 -12.15
N PRO A 110 -6.62 -15.94 -10.88
CA PRO A 110 -7.70 -15.97 -9.90
C PRO A 110 -8.35 -14.59 -9.81
N ASP A 111 -9.65 -14.57 -9.49
CA ASP A 111 -10.37 -13.32 -9.28
C ASP A 111 -9.69 -12.50 -8.18
N PHE A 112 -9.45 -11.22 -8.47
CA PHE A 112 -8.78 -10.31 -7.55
C PHE A 112 -9.62 -10.11 -6.28
N ALA A 113 -8.96 -10.20 -5.12
CA ALA A 113 -9.55 -9.88 -3.82
C ALA A 113 -8.72 -8.79 -3.12
N TYR A 114 -9.42 -7.89 -2.41
CA TYR A 114 -8.76 -6.95 -1.50
C TYR A 114 -8.19 -7.68 -0.29
N GLY A 115 -7.17 -7.08 0.34
CA GLY A 115 -6.43 -7.67 1.43
C GLY A 115 -5.00 -8.05 1.04
N ILE A 116 -4.43 -9.00 1.80
CA ILE A 116 -3.08 -9.52 1.55
C ILE A 116 -3.04 -10.25 0.21
N GLN A 117 -2.06 -9.89 -0.62
CA GLN A 117 -1.81 -10.51 -1.91
C GLN A 117 -0.79 -11.66 -1.77
N PRO A 118 -0.79 -12.65 -2.67
CA PRO A 118 0.05 -13.85 -2.56
C PRO A 118 1.51 -13.60 -2.98
N TYR A 119 2.05 -12.42 -2.65
CA TYR A 119 3.37 -11.96 -3.04
C TYR A 119 4.11 -11.33 -1.86
N LYS A 120 5.43 -11.48 -1.87
CA LYS A 120 6.29 -10.90 -0.85
C LYS A 120 7.68 -10.55 -1.37
N ILE A 121 8.37 -9.66 -0.67
CA ILE A 121 9.80 -9.42 -0.80
C ILE A 121 10.49 -10.04 0.42
N VAL A 122 11.62 -10.72 0.20
CA VAL A 122 12.43 -11.29 1.27
C VAL A 122 13.70 -10.45 1.44
N HIS A 123 13.92 -9.94 2.65
CA HIS A 123 15.07 -9.11 3.01
C HIS A 123 16.23 -9.99 3.50
N ARG A 124 17.33 -10.07 2.75
CA ARG A 124 18.50 -10.90 3.07
C ARG A 124 19.59 -10.14 3.83
N VAL A 125 19.20 -9.34 4.82
CA VAL A 125 20.13 -8.51 5.61
C VAL A 125 20.31 -9.14 7.00
N LYS A 126 21.56 -9.26 7.49
CA LYS A 126 21.88 -9.96 8.75
C LYS A 126 21.25 -9.29 9.99
N GLU A 127 21.10 -7.97 9.98
CA GLU A 127 20.62 -7.17 11.11
C GLU A 127 19.28 -6.49 10.80
N THR A 128 18.21 -7.26 10.63
CA THR A 128 16.87 -6.69 10.47
C THR A 128 15.81 -7.47 11.22
N SER A 129 14.92 -6.74 11.91
CA SER A 129 13.73 -7.29 12.58
C SER A 129 12.63 -7.69 11.59
N VAL A 130 12.65 -7.15 10.36
CA VAL A 130 11.67 -7.43 9.31
C VAL A 130 12.31 -8.24 8.20
N LYS A 131 12.03 -9.55 8.19
CA LYS A 131 12.58 -10.51 7.21
C LYS A 131 11.86 -10.48 5.86
N GLU A 132 10.63 -10.01 5.84
CA GLU A 132 9.81 -9.97 4.63
C GLU A 132 8.85 -8.77 4.63
N THR A 133 8.57 -8.26 3.43
CA THR A 133 7.52 -7.27 3.18
C THR A 133 6.41 -7.95 2.39
N LEU A 134 5.19 -7.88 2.91
CA LEU A 134 3.98 -8.35 2.22
C LEU A 134 3.29 -7.18 1.52
N PHE A 135 2.37 -7.50 0.60
CA PHE A 135 1.56 -6.51 -0.09
C PHE A 135 0.09 -6.65 0.29
N PHE A 136 -0.53 -5.53 0.62
CA PHE A 136 -1.96 -5.42 0.90
C PHE A 136 -2.58 -4.47 -0.12
N VAL A 137 -3.80 -4.76 -0.59
CA VAL A 137 -4.51 -3.89 -1.52
C VAL A 137 -5.88 -3.55 -0.95
N MET A 138 -6.21 -2.26 -0.98
CA MET A 138 -7.53 -1.76 -0.62
C MET A 138 -8.10 -0.88 -1.74
N PRO A 139 -9.42 -0.61 -1.74
CA PRO A 139 -10.01 0.37 -2.64
C PRO A 139 -9.39 1.75 -2.44
N SER A 140 -9.38 2.57 -3.48
CA SER A 140 -8.95 3.97 -3.34
C SER A 140 -9.84 4.70 -2.33
N THR A 141 -9.21 5.47 -1.44
CA THR A 141 -9.89 6.22 -0.38
C THR A 141 -10.58 7.48 -0.90
N SER A 142 -10.43 7.82 -2.19
CA SER A 142 -11.14 8.94 -2.81
C SER A 142 -12.65 8.85 -2.58
N GLY A 143 -13.28 9.98 -2.23
CA GLY A 143 -14.73 10.11 -2.09
C GLY A 143 -15.50 9.90 -3.40
N ARG A 144 -14.81 9.91 -4.54
CA ARG A 144 -15.40 9.63 -5.86
C ARG A 144 -15.64 8.14 -6.11
N VAL A 145 -15.01 7.26 -5.34
CA VAL A 145 -15.17 5.81 -5.49
C VAL A 145 -16.51 5.39 -4.90
N VAL A 146 -17.44 4.99 -5.76
CA VAL A 146 -18.78 4.53 -5.38
C VAL A 146 -18.83 3.04 -5.03
N SER A 147 -17.86 2.25 -5.51
CA SER A 147 -17.83 0.80 -5.28
C SER A 147 -17.60 0.41 -3.81
N HIS A 148 -17.00 1.31 -3.02
CA HIS A 148 -16.72 1.08 -1.61
C HIS A 148 -17.00 2.35 -0.79
N GLN A 149 -17.95 2.25 0.12
CA GLN A 149 -18.31 3.31 1.04
C GLN A 149 -17.35 3.35 2.25
N LEU A 150 -17.40 4.44 3.01
CA LEU A 150 -16.52 4.65 4.17
C LEU A 150 -16.45 3.43 5.11
N PRO A 151 -17.56 2.80 5.56
CA PRO A 151 -17.48 1.65 6.47
C PRO A 151 -16.71 0.45 5.89
N GLN A 152 -16.87 0.18 4.58
CA GLN A 152 -16.18 -0.93 3.91
C GLN A 152 -14.67 -0.66 3.80
N LYS A 153 -14.30 0.58 3.48
CA LYS A 153 -12.89 1.02 3.45
C LYS A 153 -12.25 0.94 4.84
N THR A 154 -12.97 1.38 5.87
CA THR A 154 -12.53 1.30 7.27
C THR A 154 -12.36 -0.14 7.73
N ALA A 155 -13.29 -1.04 7.39
CA ALA A 155 -13.19 -2.46 7.72
C ALA A 155 -11.95 -3.11 7.08
N LEU A 156 -11.66 -2.81 5.81
CA LEU A 156 -10.43 -3.29 5.16
C LEU A 156 -9.16 -2.69 5.77
N MET A 157 -9.18 -1.42 6.17
CA MET A 157 -8.03 -0.82 6.85
C MET A 157 -7.83 -1.41 8.26
N LYS A 158 -8.90 -1.85 8.93
CA LYS A 158 -8.81 -2.61 10.17
C LYS A 158 -8.14 -3.96 9.95
N THR A 159 -8.53 -4.70 8.92
CA THR A 159 -7.87 -5.99 8.62
C THR A 159 -6.40 -5.82 8.24
N LEU A 160 -5.99 -4.70 7.66
CA LEU A 160 -4.57 -4.36 7.50
C LEU A 160 -3.85 -4.33 8.85
N GLY A 161 -4.40 -3.64 9.85
CA GLY A 161 -3.83 -3.59 11.21
C GLY A 161 -3.74 -4.97 11.86
N GLU A 162 -4.83 -5.75 11.79
CA GLU A 162 -4.86 -7.12 12.30
C GLU A 162 -3.76 -7.99 11.65
N ARG A 163 -3.58 -7.90 10.33
CA ARG A 163 -2.53 -8.67 9.63
C ARG A 163 -1.12 -8.21 9.99
N VAL A 164 -0.91 -6.93 10.26
CA VAL A 164 0.38 -6.45 10.78
C VAL A 164 0.68 -7.06 12.14
N GLU A 165 -0.30 -7.15 13.04
CA GLU A 165 -0.15 -7.81 14.33
C GLU A 165 0.07 -9.32 14.20
N ASP A 166 -0.67 -10.01 13.35
CA ASP A 166 -0.47 -11.45 13.08
C ASP A 166 0.95 -11.72 12.60
N LEU A 167 1.45 -10.88 11.69
CA LEU A 167 2.83 -10.96 11.25
C LEU A 167 3.76 -10.78 12.45
N LYS A 168 3.48 -9.83 13.39
CA LYS A 168 4.41 -9.45 14.49
C LYS A 168 4.55 -10.61 15.45
N GLN A 169 3.46 -11.33 15.67
CA GLN A 169 3.38 -12.53 16.49
C GLN A 169 3.89 -13.78 15.75
N GLY A 170 4.10 -13.71 14.43
CA GLY A 170 4.54 -14.84 13.61
C GLY A 170 3.43 -15.87 13.35
N THR A 171 2.16 -15.49 13.52
CA THR A 171 1.00 -16.37 13.34
C THR A 171 0.50 -16.40 11.89
N PHE A 172 0.95 -15.46 11.05
CA PHE A 172 0.59 -15.41 9.64
C PHE A 172 1.56 -16.22 8.76
N ASN A 173 1.05 -17.27 8.10
CA ASN A 173 1.86 -18.14 7.24
C ASN A 173 2.10 -17.51 5.85
N THR A 174 3.37 -17.33 5.49
CA THR A 174 3.80 -16.75 4.20
C THR A 174 4.60 -17.72 3.32
N ALA A 175 4.66 -19.01 3.70
CA ALA A 175 5.53 -19.99 3.03
C ALA A 175 5.15 -20.24 1.56
N SER A 176 3.86 -20.18 1.23
CA SER A 176 3.35 -20.40 -0.13
C SER A 176 3.35 -19.14 -1.00
N MET A 177 3.77 -17.99 -0.48
CA MET A 177 3.75 -16.73 -1.23
C MET A 177 4.86 -16.65 -2.27
N THR A 178 4.55 -16.04 -3.41
CA THR A 178 5.51 -15.84 -4.50
C THR A 178 6.48 -14.71 -4.14
N VAL A 179 7.78 -14.98 -4.25
CA VAL A 179 8.82 -13.97 -3.96
C VAL A 179 9.01 -13.06 -5.17
N ILE A 180 8.85 -11.75 -4.96
CA ILE A 180 9.20 -10.70 -5.92
C ILE A 180 10.68 -10.36 -5.74
N ALA A 181 11.42 -10.36 -6.85
CA ALA A 181 12.79 -9.90 -6.88
C ALA A 181 12.84 -8.38 -6.78
N VAL A 182 13.69 -7.86 -5.90
CA VAL A 182 14.02 -6.44 -5.84
C VAL A 182 15.34 -6.24 -6.57
N PRO A 183 15.41 -5.35 -7.57
CA PRO A 183 16.69 -4.97 -8.17
C PRO A 183 17.63 -4.45 -7.09
N GLU A 184 18.89 -4.91 -7.13
CA GLU A 184 19.96 -4.39 -6.25
C GLU A 184 20.22 -2.90 -6.46
#